data_AF-A0A6B3H7F7-F1
#
_entry.id   AF-A0A6B3H7F7-F1
#
_cell.length_a   1.000
_cell.length_b   1.000
_cell.length_c   1.000
_cell.angle_alpha   90.00
_cell.angle_beta   90.00
_cell.angle_gamma   90.00
#
_symmetry.space_group_name_H-M   'P 1'
#
loop_
_entity.id
_entity.type
_entity.pdbx_description
1 polymer ?
#
loop_
_entity_poly.entity_id
_entity_poly.type
_entity_poly.pdbx_seq_one_letter_code
_entity_poly.pdbx_strand_id
1 'polypeptide(L)'
;GYKEIEVGFPSSGETDFAFVRSIIEEGAIPEDVTISVLTQAREELIERTVESLVGAHRATVHLYNATAPTFRRVVFRGSREEVKQIAVDGTRLVMEYA
;
A
#
# COMPACT_ATOMS: atom_id res chain seq x y z
N GLY A 1 17.56 10.99 -10.36
CA GLY A 1 18.54 9.90 -10.16
C GLY A 1 17.94 8.72 -9.43
N TYR A 2 17.10 8.94 -8.42
CA TYR A 2 16.31 7.90 -7.74
C TYR A 2 15.43 7.11 -8.73
N LYS A 3 15.23 5.82 -8.42
CA LYS A 3 14.48 4.85 -9.25
C LYS A 3 13.30 4.22 -8.52
N GLU A 4 13.23 4.40 -7.21
CA GLU A 4 12.11 3.99 -6.37
C GLU A 4 11.69 5.21 -5.56
N ILE A 5 10.41 5.59 -5.65
CA ILE A 5 9.89 6.81 -5.06
C ILE A 5 8.54 6.50 -4.42
N GLU A 6 8.43 6.66 -3.10
CA GLU A 6 7.14 6.57 -2.40
C GLU A 6 6.34 7.86 -2.66
N VAL A 7 5.16 7.70 -3.25
CA VAL A 7 4.36 8.83 -3.78
C VAL A 7 3.11 9.13 -2.96
N GLY A 8 2.74 8.27 -2.01
CA GLY A 8 1.66 8.57 -1.07
C GLY A 8 1.09 7.37 -0.34
N PHE A 9 0.10 7.66 0.50
CA PHE A 9 -0.77 6.72 1.18
C PHE A 9 -2.22 6.93 0.71
N PRO A 10 -2.55 6.49 -0.52
CA PRO A 10 -3.76 6.90 -1.25
C PRO A 10 -5.08 6.45 -0.61
N SER A 11 -5.07 5.38 0.19
CA SER A 11 -6.24 4.95 0.93
C SER A 11 -6.50 5.76 2.21
N SER A 12 -5.55 6.59 2.65
CA SER A 12 -5.68 7.41 3.87
C SER A 12 -6.24 8.82 3.63
N GLY A 13 -6.24 9.31 2.38
CA GLY A 13 -6.72 10.65 2.06
C GLY A 13 -6.82 10.94 0.55
N GLU A 14 -7.76 11.80 0.20
CA GLU A 14 -8.07 12.14 -1.19
C GLU A 14 -6.93 12.88 -1.90
N THR A 15 -6.15 13.69 -1.18
CA THR A 15 -5.02 14.42 -1.77
C THR A 15 -3.94 13.48 -2.30
N ASP A 16 -3.59 12.44 -1.52
CA ASP A 16 -2.63 11.42 -1.94
C ASP A 16 -3.18 10.59 -3.09
N PHE A 17 -4.46 10.20 -3.01
CA PHE A 17 -5.12 9.47 -4.10
C PHE A 17 -5.07 10.28 -5.40
N ALA A 18 -5.51 11.53 -5.37
CA ALA A 18 -5.53 12.41 -6.54
C ALA A 18 -4.12 12.66 -7.11
N PHE A 19 -3.10 12.79 -6.26
CA PHE A 19 -1.72 12.94 -6.70
C PHE A 19 -1.20 11.69 -7.41
N VAL A 20 -1.46 10.48 -6.87
CA VAL A 20 -1.09 9.22 -7.51
C VAL A 20 -1.79 9.09 -8.87
N ARG A 21 -3.08 9.43 -8.95
CA ARG A 21 -3.83 9.42 -10.22
C ARG A 21 -3.23 10.39 -11.24
N SER A 22 -2.95 11.63 -10.84
CA SER A 22 -2.46 12.66 -11.76
C SER A 22 -1.13 12.28 -12.39
N ILE A 23 -0.16 11.78 -11.61
CA ILE A 23 1.16 11.41 -12.15
C ILE A 23 1.11 10.20 -13.10
N ILE A 24 0.11 9.32 -12.94
CA ILE A 24 -0.12 8.18 -13.83
C ILE A 24 -0.81 8.66 -15.12
N GLU A 25 -1.91 9.41 -14.99
CA GLU A 25 -2.75 9.84 -16.12
C GLU A 25 -2.03 10.84 -17.03
N GLU A 26 -1.17 11.70 -16.46
CA GLU A 26 -0.35 12.66 -17.20
C GLU A 26 0.94 12.04 -17.76
N GLY A 27 1.23 10.76 -17.46
CA GLY A 27 2.45 10.09 -17.91
C GLY A 27 3.73 10.70 -17.32
N ALA A 28 3.66 11.22 -16.09
CA ALA A 28 4.78 11.92 -15.44
C ALA A 28 5.85 10.96 -14.87
N ILE A 29 5.57 9.65 -14.82
CA ILE A 29 6.48 8.63 -14.30
C ILE A 29 7.47 8.21 -15.41
N PRO A 30 8.78 8.47 -15.26
CA PRO A 30 9.77 8.01 -16.22
C PRO A 30 9.81 6.48 -16.32
N GLU A 31 10.14 5.93 -17.49
CA GLU A 31 10.12 4.47 -17.74
C GLU A 31 10.99 3.66 -16.76
N ASP A 32 12.07 4.25 -16.27
CA ASP A 32 13.02 3.59 -15.36
C ASP A 32 12.73 3.83 -13.87
N VAL A 33 11.59 4.44 -13.54
CA VAL A 33 11.15 4.71 -12.16
C VAL A 33 10.01 3.76 -11.77
N THR A 34 10.06 3.26 -10.54
CA THR A 34 8.96 2.54 -9.88
C THR A 34 8.40 3.40 -8.78
N ILE A 35 7.10 3.71 -8.84
CA ILE A 35 6.43 4.37 -7.72
C ILE A 35 6.04 3.34 -6.66
N SER A 36 6.01 3.76 -5.40
CA SER A 36 5.43 2.95 -4.32
C SER A 36 4.33 3.69 -3.58
N VAL A 37 3.31 2.95 -3.16
CA VAL A 37 2.21 3.47 -2.34
C VAL A 37 2.10 2.66 -1.06
N LEU A 38 1.88 3.35 0.06
CA LEU A 38 1.74 2.73 1.37
C LEU A 38 0.30 2.28 1.60
N THR A 39 0.10 1.13 2.26
CA THR A 39 -1.22 0.72 2.73
C THR A 39 -1.18 -0.11 4.02
N GLN A 40 -2.23 0.02 4.83
CA GLN A 40 -2.46 -0.83 5.98
C GLN A 40 -3.06 -2.17 5.54
N ALA A 41 -2.80 -3.23 6.30
CA ALA A 41 -3.39 -4.55 6.07
C ALA A 41 -4.87 -4.64 6.47
N ARG A 42 -5.73 -3.87 5.79
CA ARG A 42 -7.18 -3.93 5.82
C ARG A 42 -7.71 -3.94 4.40
N GLU A 43 -8.69 -4.80 4.11
CA GLU A 43 -9.17 -5.07 2.76
C GLU A 43 -9.62 -3.80 2.02
N GLU A 44 -10.45 -2.97 2.66
CA GLU A 44 -10.96 -1.73 2.07
C GLU A 44 -9.86 -0.72 1.73
N LEU A 45 -8.77 -0.73 2.50
CA LEU A 45 -7.62 0.15 2.27
C LEU A 45 -6.70 -0.42 1.20
N ILE A 46 -6.56 -1.74 1.12
CA ILE A 46 -5.80 -2.42 0.07
C ILE A 46 -6.48 -2.20 -1.28
N GLU A 47 -7.78 -2.47 -1.39
CA GLU A 47 -8.56 -2.28 -2.63
C GLU A 47 -8.38 -0.85 -3.16
N ARG A 48 -8.64 0.16 -2.32
CA ARG A 48 -8.49 1.56 -2.69
C ARG A 48 -7.04 1.94 -3.05
N THR A 49 -6.05 1.32 -2.42
CA THR A 49 -4.64 1.57 -2.75
C THR A 49 -4.30 1.01 -4.12
N VAL A 50 -4.74 -0.21 -4.42
CA VAL A 50 -4.50 -0.85 -5.72
C VAL A 50 -5.27 -0.11 -6.82
N GLU A 51 -6.50 0.32 -6.56
CA GLU A 51 -7.30 1.16 -7.47
C GLU A 51 -6.53 2.43 -7.87
N SER A 52 -5.84 3.08 -6.92
CA SER A 52 -5.07 4.29 -7.22
C SER A 52 -3.97 4.06 -8.27
N LEU A 53 -3.47 2.83 -8.39
CA LEU A 53 -2.37 2.46 -9.30
C LEU A 53 -2.84 2.05 -10.71
N VAL A 54 -4.14 2.00 -11.00
CA VAL A 54 -4.66 1.58 -12.30
C VAL A 54 -4.03 2.38 -13.44
N GLY A 55 -3.36 1.69 -14.38
CA GLY A 55 -2.66 2.31 -15.51
C GLY A 55 -1.17 2.60 -15.27
N ALA A 56 -0.65 2.41 -14.06
CA ALA A 56 0.79 2.45 -13.82
C ALA A 56 1.49 1.29 -14.54
N HIS A 57 2.58 1.58 -15.25
CA HIS A 57 3.37 0.53 -15.93
C HIS A 57 4.07 -0.42 -14.92
N ARG A 58 4.56 0.12 -13.80
CA ARG A 58 5.15 -0.65 -12.70
C ARG A 58 5.01 0.11 -11.38
N ALA A 59 4.58 -0.59 -10.33
CA ALA A 59 4.44 -0.02 -8.99
C ALA A 59 4.70 -1.06 -7.90
N THR A 60 5.03 -0.58 -6.71
CA THR A 60 5.18 -1.40 -5.49
C THR A 60 4.08 -1.04 -4.49
N VAL A 61 3.32 -2.03 -4.03
CA VAL A 61 2.38 -1.87 -2.91
C VAL A 61 3.13 -2.16 -1.60
N HIS A 62 3.41 -1.11 -0.83
CA HIS A 62 4.07 -1.21 0.48
C HIS A 62 3.02 -1.47 1.56
N LEU A 63 2.69 -2.74 1.76
CA LEU A 63 1.76 -3.19 2.80
C LEU A 63 2.47 -3.29 4.16
N TYR A 64 1.83 -2.81 5.23
CA TYR A 64 2.36 -2.98 6.59
C TYR A 64 1.30 -3.30 7.65
N ASN A 65 1.77 -3.92 8.75
CA ASN A 65 1.08 -3.96 10.03
C ASN A 65 2.10 -3.93 11.19
N ALA A 66 1.73 -3.35 12.33
CA ALA A 66 2.66 -3.21 13.46
C ALA A 66 2.87 -4.55 14.20
N THR A 67 4.12 -4.98 14.32
CA THR A 67 4.47 -6.29 14.90
C THR A 67 5.08 -6.21 16.30
N ALA A 68 5.36 -5.01 16.83
CA ALA A 68 6.00 -4.84 18.13
C ALA A 68 5.19 -5.47 19.29
N PRO A 69 5.82 -6.06 20.32
CA PRO A 69 5.11 -6.69 21.44
C PRO A 69 4.06 -5.78 22.11
N THR A 70 4.37 -4.48 22.24
CA THR A 70 3.44 -3.49 22.79
C THR A 70 2.20 -3.32 21.92
N PHE A 71 2.34 -3.28 20.59
CA PHE A 71 1.20 -3.19 19.67
C PHE A 71 0.34 -4.46 19.73
N ARG A 72 0.97 -5.64 19.72
CA ARG A 72 0.24 -6.91 19.84
C ARG A 72 -0.60 -6.96 21.11
N ARG A 73 -0.04 -6.51 22.24
CA ARG A 73 -0.71 -6.53 23.55
C ARG A 73 -1.78 -5.44 23.71
N VAL A 74 -1.49 -4.21 23.29
CA VAL A 74 -2.30 -3.03 23.64
C VAL A 74 -3.26 -2.63 22.53
N VAL A 75 -2.84 -2.72 21.27
CA VAL A 75 -3.61 -2.27 20.10
C VAL A 75 -4.41 -3.42 19.51
N PHE A 76 -3.74 -4.49 19.08
CA PHE A 76 -4.40 -5.62 18.41
C PHE A 76 -5.03 -6.61 19.41
N ARG A 77 -4.53 -6.64 20.65
CA ARG A 77 -4.92 -7.63 21.68
C ARG A 77 -4.87 -9.07 21.16
N GLY A 78 -3.85 -9.37 20.36
CA GLY A 78 -3.70 -10.64 19.65
C GLY A 78 -2.35 -11.32 19.88
N SER A 79 -2.30 -12.61 19.60
CA SER A 79 -1.11 -13.45 19.61
C SER A 79 -0.15 -13.09 18.47
N ARG A 80 1.05 -13.67 18.51
CA ARG A 80 2.03 -13.52 17.42
C ARG A 80 1.51 -14.10 16.11
N GLU A 81 0.81 -15.24 16.15
CA GLU A 81 0.28 -15.88 14.95
C GLU A 81 -0.88 -15.09 14.35
N GLU A 82 -1.80 -14.57 15.17
CA GLU A 82 -2.89 -13.70 14.66
C GLU A 82 -2.34 -12.44 14.00
N VAL A 83 -1.33 -11.79 14.59
CA VAL A 83 -0.71 -10.58 14.03
C VAL A 83 0.08 -10.88 12.76
N LYS A 84 0.70 -12.05 12.66
CA LYS A 84 1.33 -12.53 11.41
C LYS A 84 0.27 -12.80 10.35
N GLN A 85 -0.87 -13.37 10.73
CA GLN A 85 -1.94 -13.71 9.80
C GLN A 85 -2.51 -12.47 9.11
N ILE A 86 -2.58 -11.33 9.82
CA ILE A 86 -2.91 -10.02 9.22
C ILE A 86 -1.99 -9.69 8.02
N ALA A 87 -0.68 -9.88 8.16
CA ALA A 87 0.26 -9.62 7.07
C ALA A 87 0.08 -10.60 5.90
N VAL A 88 -0.16 -11.87 6.21
CA VAL A 88 -0.38 -12.92 5.20
C VAL A 88 -1.66 -12.66 4.40
N ASP A 89 -2.77 -12.36 5.09
CA ASP A 89 -4.05 -12.11 4.46
C ASP A 89 -4.04 -10.80 3.66
N GLY A 90 -3.45 -9.74 4.22
CA GLY A 90 -3.24 -8.51 3.46
C GLY A 90 -2.41 -8.72 2.20
N THR A 91 -1.37 -9.57 2.25
CA THR A 91 -0.57 -9.88 1.05
C THR A 91 -1.40 -10.64 0.01
N ARG A 92 -2.27 -11.57 0.44
CA ARG A 92 -3.19 -12.27 -0.48
C ARG A 92 -4.15 -11.31 -1.15
N LEU A 93 -4.72 -10.38 -0.40
CA LEU A 93 -5.63 -9.36 -0.92
C LEU A 93 -4.92 -8.43 -1.93
N VAL A 94 -3.67 -8.03 -1.65
CA VAL A 94 -2.87 -7.27 -2.64
C VAL A 94 -2.75 -8.05 -3.95
N MET A 95 -2.50 -9.36 -3.90
CA MET A 95 -2.41 -10.19 -5.10
C MET A 95 -3.75 -10.44 -5.78
N GLU A 96 -4.87 -10.33 -5.05
CA GLU A 96 -6.22 -10.49 -5.59
C GLU A 96 -6.69 -9.25 -6.36
N TYR A 97 -6.34 -8.05 -5.87
CA TYR A 97 -6.71 -6.80 -6.50
C TYR A 97 -5.73 -6.32 -7.58
N ALA A 98 -4.48 -6.80 -7.58
CA ALA A 98 -3.43 -6.41 -8.52
C ALA A 98 -3.60 -7.03 -9.91
#